data_AF-A0A1Q5XE59-F1
#
_entry.id   AF-A0A1Q5XE59-F1
#
_cell.length_a   1.000
_cell.length_b   1.000
_cell.length_c   1.000
_cell.angle_alpha   90.00
_cell.angle_beta   90.00
_cell.angle_gamma   90.00
#
_symmetry.space_group_name_H-M   'P 1'
#
loop_
_entity.id
_entity.type
_entity.pdbx_description
1 polymer ?
#
loop_
_entity_poly.entity_id
_entity_poly.type
_entity_poly.pdbx_seq_one_letter_code
_entity_poly.pdbx_strand_id
1 'polypeptide(L)'
;MNKFLYYPPKTEQELNAIVDIFNADKEKIKYAIELDSLPLEIIKHISHIPITELVSSRTDESQSTLSNFCFFLKQHRERRRFTFTALAKSVGVSSQYIYWLEKGKRGIPEPSILKRIAVAVGAPYEEMMRKAGY
;
A
#
# COMPACT_ATOMS: atom_id res chain seq x y z
N MET A 1 -15.07 -5.54 -25.27
CA MET A 1 -13.77 -6.26 -25.27
C MET A 1 -12.98 -5.83 -24.04
N ASN A 2 -13.13 -6.55 -22.92
CA ASN A 2 -12.33 -6.31 -21.72
C ASN A 2 -11.09 -7.18 -21.81
N LYS A 3 -9.98 -6.56 -22.21
CA LYS A 3 -8.67 -7.20 -22.31
C LYS A 3 -8.01 -7.19 -20.93
N PHE A 4 -8.66 -7.80 -19.94
CA PHE A 4 -8.02 -8.06 -18.66
C PHE A 4 -7.22 -9.35 -18.82
N LEU A 5 -5.90 -9.21 -18.95
CA LEU A 5 -4.97 -10.33 -18.88
C LEU A 5 -5.06 -10.91 -17.47
N TYR A 6 -5.90 -11.94 -17.32
CA TYR A 6 -5.81 -12.85 -16.20
C TYR A 6 -4.46 -13.56 -16.29
N TYR A 7 -3.63 -13.42 -15.27
CA TYR A 7 -2.42 -14.23 -15.13
C TYR A 7 -2.78 -15.39 -14.20
N PRO A 8 -3.16 -16.57 -14.72
CA PRO A 8 -3.42 -17.73 -13.88
C PRO A 8 -2.16 -18.03 -13.06
N PRO A 9 -2.30 -18.33 -11.74
CA PRO A 9 -1.16 -18.70 -10.93
C PRO A 9 -0.49 -19.92 -11.54
N LYS A 10 0.79 -19.80 -11.89
CA LYS A 10 1.60 -20.85 -12.52
C LYS A 10 2.30 -21.72 -11.50
N THR A 11 2.30 -21.31 -10.23
CA THR A 11 2.95 -22.03 -9.13
C THR A 11 2.00 -22.21 -7.96
N GLU A 12 2.23 -23.25 -7.16
CA GLU A 12 1.42 -23.52 -5.96
C GLU A 12 1.56 -22.40 -4.91
N GLN A 13 2.70 -21.71 -4.88
CA GLN A 13 2.93 -20.56 -4.02
C GLN A 13 2.04 -19.38 -4.40
N GLU A 14 1.88 -19.10 -5.70
CA GLU A 14 0.97 -18.06 -6.18
C GLU A 14 -0.50 -18.41 -5.88
N LEU A 15 -0.86 -19.68 -6.00
CA LEU A 15 -2.21 -20.15 -5.67
C LEU A 15 -2.53 -19.98 -4.18
N ASN A 16 -1.61 -20.37 -3.30
CA ASN A 16 -1.78 -20.23 -1.86
C ASN A 16 -1.86 -18.75 -1.45
N ALA A 17 -1.05 -17.87 -2.06
CA ALA A 17 -1.14 -16.44 -1.79
C ALA A 17 -2.51 -15.85 -2.16
N ILE A 18 -3.13 -16.31 -3.26
CA ILE A 18 -4.47 -15.88 -3.66
C ILE A 18 -5.53 -16.39 -2.66
N VAL A 19 -5.43 -17.67 -2.23
CA VAL A 19 -6.31 -18.27 -1.21
C VAL A 19 -6.28 -17.45 0.07
N ASP A 20 -5.10 -17.07 0.53
CA ASP A 20 -4.91 -16.30 1.77
C ASP A 20 -5.45 -14.87 1.63
N ILE A 21 -5.23 -14.21 0.49
CA ILE A 21 -5.67 -12.83 0.26
C ILE A 21 -7.20 -12.72 0.21
N PHE A 22 -7.86 -13.66 -0.48
CA PHE A 22 -9.30 -13.60 -0.70
C PHE A 22 -10.09 -14.45 0.28
N ASN A 23 -9.40 -15.11 1.22
CA ASN A 23 -9.96 -16.06 2.17
C ASN A 23 -10.90 -17.07 1.47
N ALA A 24 -10.46 -17.54 0.30
CA ALA A 24 -11.25 -18.29 -0.66
C ALA A 24 -10.82 -19.75 -0.70
N ASP A 25 -11.76 -20.65 -0.94
CA ASP A 25 -11.49 -22.09 -0.98
C ASP A 25 -10.56 -22.45 -2.16
N LYS A 26 -9.41 -23.06 -1.85
CA LYS A 26 -8.38 -23.47 -2.81
C LYS A 26 -8.94 -24.31 -3.94
N GLU A 27 -9.89 -25.20 -3.66
CA GLU A 27 -10.49 -26.08 -4.66
C GLU A 27 -11.43 -25.33 -5.60
N LYS A 28 -12.13 -24.29 -5.11
CA LYS A 28 -12.95 -23.41 -5.96
C LYS A 28 -12.11 -22.59 -6.93
N ILE A 29 -10.91 -22.17 -6.51
CA ILE A 29 -9.99 -21.39 -7.36
C ILE A 29 -9.39 -22.29 -8.44
N LYS A 30 -8.97 -23.53 -8.10
CA LYS A 30 -8.49 -24.51 -9.09
C LYS A 30 -9.57 -24.85 -10.13
N TYR A 31 -10.79 -25.13 -9.67
CA TYR A 31 -11.91 -25.45 -10.55
C TYR A 31 -12.24 -24.29 -11.51
N ALA A 32 -12.14 -23.05 -11.03
CA ALA A 32 -12.35 -21.87 -11.84
C ALA A 32 -11.20 -21.57 -12.83
N ILE A 33 -9.97 -22.01 -12.51
CA ILE A 33 -8.83 -22.00 -13.44
C ILE A 33 -9.04 -23.03 -14.55
N GLU A 34 -9.53 -24.23 -14.23
CA GLU A 34 -9.81 -25.29 -15.22
C GLU A 34 -10.94 -24.92 -16.18
N LEU A 35 -11.90 -24.11 -15.73
CA LEU A 35 -13.03 -23.63 -16.53
C LEU A 35 -12.78 -22.31 -17.27
N ASP A 36 -11.56 -21.77 -17.21
CA ASP A 36 -11.15 -20.48 -17.79
C ASP A 36 -12.09 -19.31 -17.42
N SER A 37 -12.73 -19.42 -16.25
CA SER A 37 -13.82 -18.53 -15.82
C SER A 37 -13.85 -18.45 -14.31
N LEU A 38 -13.19 -17.42 -13.76
CA LEU A 38 -13.33 -17.07 -12.34
C LEU A 38 -14.68 -16.42 -12.08
N PRO A 39 -15.36 -16.77 -10.97
CA PRO A 39 -16.58 -16.11 -10.54
C PRO A 39 -16.40 -14.59 -10.52
N LEU A 40 -17.38 -13.86 -11.08
CA LEU A 40 -17.34 -12.39 -11.22
C LEU A 40 -17.07 -11.64 -9.89
N GLU A 41 -17.39 -12.26 -8.76
CA GLU A 41 -17.12 -11.77 -7.41
C GLU A 41 -15.61 -11.63 -7.13
N ILE A 42 -14.81 -12.57 -7.65
CA ILE A 42 -13.34 -12.58 -7.56
C ILE A 42 -12.75 -11.55 -8.52
N ILE A 43 -13.27 -11.45 -9.75
CA ILE A 43 -12.81 -10.47 -10.76
C ILE A 43 -13.03 -9.03 -10.28
N LYS A 44 -14.13 -8.76 -9.55
CA LYS A 44 -14.39 -7.45 -8.94
C LYS A 44 -13.32 -7.05 -7.91
N HIS A 45 -12.75 -8.02 -7.19
CA HIS A 45 -11.75 -7.78 -6.15
C HIS A 45 -10.29 -7.84 -6.66
N ILE A 46 -10.03 -8.55 -7.76
CA ILE A 46 -8.68 -8.65 -8.36
C ILE A 46 -8.20 -7.34 -9.00
N SER A 47 -9.11 -6.41 -9.32
CA SER A 47 -8.76 -5.22 -10.11
C SER A 47 -7.77 -4.24 -9.43
N HIS A 48 -7.34 -4.41 -8.17
CA HIS A 48 -6.53 -3.41 -7.44
C HIS A 48 -5.35 -3.93 -6.59
N ILE A 49 -4.72 -5.05 -6.92
CA ILE A 49 -3.53 -5.51 -6.16
C ILE A 49 -2.28 -5.50 -7.07
N PRO A 50 -1.37 -4.51 -6.94
CA PRO A 50 -0.11 -4.52 -7.68
C PRO A 50 0.78 -5.68 -7.20
N ILE A 51 1.52 -6.29 -8.14
CA ILE A 51 2.44 -7.44 -7.96
C ILE A 51 3.42 -7.24 -6.77
N THR A 52 3.68 -6.00 -6.37
CA THR A 52 4.49 -5.64 -5.21
C THR A 52 3.96 -6.16 -3.86
N GLU A 53 2.65 -6.40 -3.72
CA GLU A 53 2.07 -6.96 -2.48
C GLU A 53 2.22 -8.48 -2.34
N LEU A 54 2.55 -9.20 -3.42
CA LEU A 54 2.76 -10.66 -3.40
C LEU A 54 4.12 -11.09 -2.80
N VAL A 55 5.06 -10.15 -2.62
CA VAL A 55 6.45 -10.44 -2.17
C VAL A 55 6.66 -10.17 -0.67
N SER A 56 5.62 -9.75 0.08
CA SER A 56 5.77 -9.33 1.48
C SER A 56 5.44 -10.41 2.53
N SER A 57 5.52 -11.70 2.20
CA SER A 57 5.41 -12.79 3.18
C SER A 57 6.70 -13.04 3.99
N ARG A 58 7.52 -12.00 4.21
CA ARG A 58 8.60 -11.97 5.23
C ARG A 58 8.82 -10.54 5.73
N THR A 59 8.90 -10.42 7.07
CA THR A 59 9.28 -9.26 7.92
C THR A 59 8.14 -8.47 8.59
N ASP A 60 7.68 -9.00 9.73
CA ASP A 60 6.67 -8.39 10.61
C ASP A 60 7.10 -7.05 11.26
N GLU A 61 8.40 -6.73 11.32
CA GLU A 61 8.89 -5.48 11.94
C GLU A 61 8.82 -4.24 11.02
N SER A 62 8.99 -4.44 9.71
CA SER A 62 9.02 -3.35 8.73
C SER A 62 7.62 -2.79 8.43
N GLN A 63 6.59 -3.66 8.50
CA GLN A 63 5.18 -3.28 8.37
C GLN A 63 4.67 -2.44 9.55
N SER A 64 5.13 -2.73 10.77
CA SER A 64 4.79 -1.97 11.97
C SER A 64 5.29 -0.52 11.88
N THR A 65 6.55 -0.34 11.47
CA THR A 65 7.18 0.99 11.37
C THR A 65 6.55 1.84 10.28
N LEU A 66 6.26 1.26 9.11
CA LEU A 66 5.56 1.96 8.03
C LEU A 66 4.17 2.42 8.49
N SER A 67 3.40 1.52 9.13
CA SER A 67 2.08 1.85 9.67
C SER A 67 2.14 2.98 10.69
N ASN A 68 3.14 2.98 11.58
CA ASN A 68 3.35 4.03 12.58
C ASN A 68 3.65 5.40 11.97
N PHE A 69 4.53 5.46 10.96
CA PHE A 69 4.83 6.71 10.25
C PHE A 69 3.61 7.23 9.47
N CYS A 70 2.97 6.39 8.67
CA CYS A 70 1.83 6.77 7.84
C CYS A 70 0.67 7.31 8.69
N PHE A 71 0.39 6.67 9.82
CA PHE A 71 -0.62 7.12 10.76
C PHE A 71 -0.24 8.46 11.42
N PHE A 72 1.01 8.59 11.88
CA PHE A 72 1.52 9.83 12.46
C PHE A 72 1.41 11.02 11.49
N LEU A 73 1.83 10.81 10.24
CA LEU A 73 1.75 11.83 9.20
C LEU A 73 0.31 12.27 8.95
N LYS A 74 -0.62 11.31 8.80
CA LYS A 74 -2.04 11.58 8.59
C LYS A 74 -2.62 12.44 9.72
N GLN A 75 -2.37 12.07 10.98
CA GLN A 75 -2.86 12.83 12.13
C GLN A 75 -2.36 14.28 12.11
N HIS A 76 -1.07 14.48 11.85
CA HIS A 76 -0.48 15.82 11.80
C HIS A 76 -1.02 16.66 10.63
N ARG A 77 -1.23 16.05 9.46
CA ARG A 77 -1.87 16.70 8.30
C ARG A 77 -3.30 17.15 8.64
N GLU A 78 -4.10 16.28 9.25
CA GLU A 78 -5.49 16.56 9.58
C GLU A 78 -5.63 17.63 10.68
N ARG A 79 -4.75 17.63 11.69
CA ARG A 79 -4.70 18.68 12.73
C ARG A 79 -4.40 20.06 12.14
N ARG A 80 -3.59 20.13 11.08
CA ARG A 80 -3.32 21.36 10.31
C ARG A 80 -4.40 21.67 9.27
N ARG A 81 -5.44 20.84 9.15
CA ARG A 81 -6.50 20.91 8.12
C ARG A 81 -5.95 20.94 6.69
N PHE A 82 -4.82 20.29 6.46
CA PHE A 82 -4.22 20.21 5.14
C PHE A 82 -4.90 19.14 4.29
N THR A 83 -5.24 19.50 3.05
CA THR A 83 -5.54 18.52 2.01
C THR A 83 -4.24 17.87 1.52
N PHE A 84 -4.33 16.74 0.82
CA PHE A 84 -3.16 16.12 0.20
C PHE A 84 -2.41 17.09 -0.71
N THR A 85 -3.14 17.87 -1.50
CA THR A 85 -2.58 18.91 -2.39
C THR A 85 -1.89 20.03 -1.62
N ALA A 86 -2.49 20.49 -0.52
CA ALA A 86 -1.90 21.55 0.31
C ALA A 86 -0.58 21.11 0.93
N LEU A 87 -0.54 19.91 1.54
CA LEU A 87 0.69 19.36 2.10
C LEU A 87 1.74 19.12 1.00
N ALA A 88 1.35 18.51 -0.11
CA ALA A 88 2.24 18.24 -1.23
C ALA A 88 2.90 19.52 -1.78
N LYS A 89 2.12 20.60 -1.95
CA LYS A 89 2.63 21.91 -2.37
C LYS A 89 3.64 22.48 -1.37
N SER A 90 3.38 22.37 -0.07
CA SER A 90 4.29 22.87 0.97
C SER A 90 5.61 22.08 1.05
N VAL A 91 5.59 20.80 0.68
CA VAL A 91 6.76 19.90 0.73
C VAL A 91 7.53 19.87 -0.61
N GLY A 92 6.88 20.31 -1.70
CA GLY A 92 7.44 20.25 -3.06
C GLY A 92 7.36 18.86 -3.69
N VAL A 93 6.27 18.12 -3.46
CA VAL A 93 6.00 16.79 -4.04
C VAL A 93 4.63 16.78 -4.73
N SER A 94 4.27 15.68 -5.40
CA SER A 94 2.93 15.55 -6.00
C SER A 94 1.87 15.22 -4.94
N SER A 95 0.61 15.63 -5.16
CA SER A 95 -0.52 15.26 -4.27
C SER A 95 -0.68 13.74 -4.15
N GLN A 96 -0.47 13.04 -5.27
CA GLN A 96 -0.52 11.59 -5.33
C GLN A 96 0.60 10.93 -4.52
N TYR A 97 1.78 11.55 -4.42
CA TYR A 97 2.86 11.09 -3.54
C TYR A 97 2.39 11.00 -2.08
N ILE A 98 1.77 12.08 -1.56
CA ILE A 98 1.25 12.12 -0.18
C ILE A 98 0.13 11.09 0.01
N TYR A 99 -0.77 10.95 -0.96
CA TYR A 99 -1.85 9.96 -0.91
C TYR A 99 -1.31 8.53 -0.76
N TRP A 100 -0.38 8.11 -1.64
CA TRP A 100 0.21 6.78 -1.57
C TRP A 100 1.05 6.57 -0.32
N LEU A 101 1.73 7.62 0.13
CA LEU A 101 2.52 7.61 1.37
C LEU A 101 1.62 7.35 2.59
N GLU A 102 0.53 8.10 2.77
CA GLU A 102 -0.38 7.89 3.91
C GLU A 102 -1.13 6.56 3.84
N LYS A 103 -1.27 5.98 2.65
CA LYS A 103 -1.86 4.64 2.45
C LYS A 103 -0.86 3.50 2.66
N GLY A 104 0.40 3.79 2.99
CA GLY A 104 1.45 2.77 3.14
C GLY A 104 1.80 2.03 1.84
N LYS A 105 1.32 2.52 0.70
CA LYS A 105 1.61 1.95 -0.63
C LYS A 105 2.93 2.47 -1.20
N ARG A 106 3.60 3.35 -0.46
CA ARG A 106 4.94 3.85 -0.73
C ARG A 106 5.80 3.66 0.52
N GLY A 107 7.05 3.27 0.34
CA GLY A 107 8.02 3.15 1.42
C GLY A 107 8.37 4.49 2.08
N ILE A 108 9.18 4.41 3.13
CA ILE A 108 9.63 5.56 3.91
C ILE A 108 10.40 6.56 3.02
N PRO A 109 10.08 7.88 3.07
CA PRO A 109 10.79 8.90 2.31
C PRO A 109 12.22 9.11 2.81
N GLU A 110 13.09 9.60 1.92
CA GLU A 110 14.44 10.06 2.28
C GLU A 110 14.41 11.12 3.40
N PRO A 111 15.45 11.20 4.25
CA PRO A 111 15.53 12.14 5.38
C PRO A 111 15.29 13.61 4.97
N SER A 112 15.71 14.00 3.76
CA SER A 112 15.50 15.35 3.23
C SER A 112 14.02 15.67 2.99
N ILE A 113 13.22 14.68 2.56
CA ILE A 113 11.77 14.83 2.38
C ILE A 113 11.08 14.81 3.75
N LEU A 114 11.49 13.91 4.64
CA LEU A 114 10.96 13.86 6.01
C LEU A 114 11.14 15.18 6.75
N LYS A 115 12.28 15.85 6.58
CA LYS A 115 12.54 17.17 7.15
C LYS A 115 11.55 18.22 6.63
N ARG A 116 11.29 18.23 5.32
CA ARG A 116 10.31 19.16 4.72
C ARG A 116 8.89 18.87 5.20
N ILE A 117 8.51 17.59 5.30
CA ILE A 117 7.22 17.17 5.86
C ILE A 117 7.08 17.63 7.30
N ALA A 118 8.09 17.41 8.14
CA ALA A 118 8.10 17.81 9.56
C ALA A 118 7.88 19.31 9.71
N VAL A 119 8.59 20.13 8.93
CA VAL A 119 8.39 21.58 8.89
C VAL A 119 6.97 21.94 8.45
N ALA A 120 6.46 21.33 7.38
CA ALA A 120 5.15 21.63 6.82
C ALA A 120 4.00 21.32 7.79
N VAL A 121 4.04 20.17 8.47
CA VAL A 121 2.99 19.79 9.43
C VAL A 121 3.25 20.34 10.84
N GLY A 122 4.43 20.92 11.06
CA GLY A 122 4.90 21.45 12.34
C GLY A 122 5.06 20.38 13.41
N ALA A 123 5.66 19.24 13.03
CA ALA A 123 6.09 18.18 13.93
C ALA A 123 7.61 18.26 14.14
N PRO A 124 8.14 17.83 15.31
CA PRO A 124 9.58 17.69 15.51
C PRO A 124 10.18 16.74 14.47
N TYR A 125 11.33 17.10 13.91
CA TYR A 125 11.98 16.28 12.87
C TYR A 125 12.47 14.94 13.43
N GLU A 126 12.96 14.94 14.67
CA GLU A 126 13.43 13.76 15.39
C GLU A 126 12.30 12.75 15.57
N GLU A 127 11.11 13.21 15.95
CA GLU A 127 9.93 12.35 16.10
C GLU A 127 9.47 11.81 14.75
N MET A 128 9.54 12.62 13.68
CA MET A 128 9.24 12.18 12.32
C MET A 128 10.19 11.05 11.86
N MET A 129 11.48 11.20 12.13
CA MET A 129 12.53 10.23 11.82
C MET A 129 12.35 8.93 12.62
N ARG A 130 12.12 9.05 13.92
CA ARG A 130 11.88 7.91 14.82
C ARG A 130 10.66 7.10 14.39
N LYS A 131 9.56 7.76 14.01
CA LYS A 131 8.35 7.09 13.49
C LYS A 131 8.61 6.42 12.15
N ALA A 132 9.53 6.97 11.35
CA ALA A 132 9.95 6.45 10.05
C ALA A 132 10.99 5.31 10.14
N GLY A 133 11.52 5.00 11.33
CA GLY A 133 12.47 3.90 11.54
C GLY A 133 13.94 4.25 11.31
N TYR A 134 14.30 5.53 11.39
CA TYR A 134 15.69 6.00 11.35
C TYR A 134 16.33 6.11 12.72
#